data_AF-Q9NJQ8-F1
#
_entry.id   AF-Q9NJQ8-F1
#
_cell.length_a   1.000
_cell.length_b   1.000
_cell.length_c   1.000
_cell.angle_alpha   90.00
_cell.angle_beta   90.00
_cell.angle_gamma   90.00
#
_symmetry.space_group_name_H-M   'P 1'
#
loop_
_entity.id
_entity.type
_entity.pdbx_description
1 polymer ?
#
loop_
_entity_poly.entity_id
_entity_poly.type
_entity_poly.pdbx_seq_one_letter_code
_entity_poly.pdbx_strand_id
1 'polypeptide(L)'
;ANTRLGNRIVGEGQTGPFTIHWPTNEKVYIFDAAMRYAEENTPLVILAGKEYGSGSSRDWAAKGPFLQGVKVVIAESFERIHRSNLVGMGIVPLQFRQGESVESLGLTGRERFNFDFSGGTHPGQEVTVQKDDGSSFSAILRIDTEMEVKYVEHGGILQYVLREKIKGNL
;
A
#
# COMPACT_ATOMS: atom_id res chain seq x y z
N ALA A 1 -13.98 -10.35 -7.08
CA ALA A 1 -14.00 -8.93 -6.68
C ALA A 1 -15.26 -8.66 -5.83
N ASN A 2 -15.19 -7.85 -4.77
CA ASN A 2 -16.29 -7.67 -3.81
C ASN A 2 -17.30 -6.61 -4.30
N THR A 3 -18.58 -6.96 -4.40
CA THR A 3 -19.66 -6.05 -4.83
C THR A 3 -20.03 -4.99 -3.79
N ARG A 4 -19.61 -5.17 -2.53
CA ARG A 4 -19.87 -4.24 -1.43
C ARG A 4 -18.69 -3.30 -1.14
N LEU A 5 -17.63 -3.34 -1.94
CA LEU A 5 -16.48 -2.45 -1.76
C LEU A 5 -16.92 -0.99 -1.93
N GLY A 6 -16.73 -0.15 -0.92
CA GLY A 6 -16.88 1.29 -1.04
C GLY A 6 -15.55 1.92 -1.45
N ASN A 7 -15.50 2.53 -2.63
CA ASN A 7 -14.32 3.28 -3.09
C ASN A 7 -14.67 4.77 -3.20
N ARG A 8 -14.10 5.59 -2.32
CA ARG A 8 -14.40 7.04 -2.24
C ARG A 8 -14.01 7.79 -3.51
N ILE A 9 -13.04 7.29 -4.28
CA ILE A 9 -12.64 7.85 -5.58
C ILE A 9 -13.78 7.79 -6.61
N VAL A 10 -14.65 6.79 -6.51
CA VAL A 10 -15.81 6.63 -7.41
C VAL A 10 -16.99 7.50 -6.98
N GLY A 11 -17.04 7.90 -5.70
CA GLY A 11 -18.08 8.71 -5.09
C GLY A 11 -18.64 8.08 -3.81
N GLU A 12 -19.07 8.91 -2.88
CA GLU A 12 -19.65 8.46 -1.61
C GLU A 12 -20.90 7.60 -1.81
N GLY A 13 -21.04 6.54 -1.02
CA GLY A 13 -22.17 5.61 -1.08
C GLY A 13 -22.16 4.64 -2.27
N GLN A 14 -21.28 4.81 -3.26
CA GLN A 14 -21.15 3.85 -4.36
C GLN A 14 -20.44 2.59 -3.89
N THR A 15 -20.98 1.44 -4.31
CA THR A 15 -20.41 0.13 -3.99
C THR A 15 -20.05 -0.63 -5.27
N GLY A 16 -19.03 -1.48 -5.15
CA GLY A 16 -18.59 -2.37 -6.21
C GLY A 16 -17.09 -2.29 -6.46
N PRO A 17 -16.55 -3.20 -7.28
CA PRO A 17 -15.12 -3.32 -7.53
C PRO A 17 -14.62 -2.32 -8.58
N PHE A 18 -14.99 -1.05 -8.43
CA PHE A 18 -14.70 0.02 -9.37
C PHE A 18 -13.69 1.02 -8.81
N THR A 19 -12.97 1.70 -9.70
CA THR A 19 -12.13 2.86 -9.42
C THR A 19 -12.15 3.83 -10.60
N ILE A 20 -11.51 4.99 -10.46
CA ILE A 20 -11.22 5.89 -11.57
C ILE A 20 -9.78 5.65 -12.04
N HIS A 21 -9.59 5.51 -13.34
CA HIS A 21 -8.26 5.57 -13.97
C HIS A 21 -7.91 7.04 -14.21
N TRP A 22 -7.02 7.62 -13.40
CA TRP A 22 -6.78 9.07 -13.39
C TRP A 22 -6.32 9.67 -14.73
N PRO A 23 -5.45 9.00 -15.52
CA PRO A 23 -5.03 9.54 -16.82
C PRO A 23 -6.20 9.72 -17.80
N THR A 24 -7.18 8.82 -17.80
CA THR A 24 -8.34 8.87 -18.72
C THR A 24 -9.60 9.42 -18.07
N ASN A 25 -9.61 9.56 -16.75
CA ASN A 25 -10.76 9.92 -15.92
C ASN A 25 -11.98 8.98 -16.08
N GLU A 26 -11.74 7.73 -16.48
CA GLU A 26 -12.79 6.73 -16.70
C GLU A 26 -13.04 5.89 -15.45
N LYS A 27 -14.33 5.62 -15.16
CA LYS A 27 -14.73 4.62 -14.17
C LYS A 27 -14.60 3.23 -14.77
N VAL A 28 -13.68 2.43 -14.23
CA VAL A 28 -13.36 1.08 -14.69
C VAL A 28 -13.31 0.11 -13.51
N TYR A 29 -13.23 -1.19 -13.78
CA TYR A 29 -12.94 -2.16 -12.73
C TYR A 29 -11.53 -1.95 -12.18
N ILE A 30 -11.34 -2.25 -10.89
CA ILE A 30 -10.03 -2.11 -10.23
C ILE A 30 -8.94 -2.90 -10.94
N PHE A 31 -9.26 -4.12 -11.41
CA PHE A 31 -8.30 -4.94 -12.16
C PHE A 31 -7.89 -4.27 -13.47
N ASP A 32 -8.84 -3.73 -14.23
CA ASP A 32 -8.56 -3.07 -15.51
C ASP A 32 -7.71 -1.81 -15.31
N ALA A 33 -8.01 -1.01 -14.28
CA ALA A 33 -7.17 0.12 -13.90
C ALA A 33 -5.74 -0.32 -13.55
N ALA A 34 -5.60 -1.38 -12.75
CA ALA A 34 -4.30 -1.91 -12.36
C ALA A 34 -3.47 -2.39 -13.56
N MET A 35 -4.11 -3.04 -14.55
CA MET A 35 -3.42 -3.48 -15.77
C MET A 35 -2.97 -2.31 -16.64
N ARG A 36 -3.80 -1.26 -16.79
CA ARG A 36 -3.40 -0.03 -17.49
C ARG A 36 -2.20 0.64 -16.82
N TYR A 37 -2.24 0.80 -15.49
CA TYR A 37 -1.10 1.36 -14.77
C TYR A 37 0.15 0.47 -14.84
N ALA A 38 0.00 -0.86 -14.94
CA ALA A 38 1.12 -1.76 -15.17
C ALA A 38 1.76 -1.55 -16.56
N GLU A 39 0.96 -1.38 -17.62
CA GLU A 39 1.44 -1.03 -18.96
C GLU A 39 2.15 0.33 -18.97
N GLU A 40 1.64 1.28 -18.18
CA GLU A 40 2.22 2.62 -17.98
C GLU A 40 3.45 2.63 -17.05
N ASN A 41 3.82 1.48 -16.47
CA ASN A 41 4.89 1.36 -15.46
C ASN A 41 4.70 2.27 -14.24
N THR A 42 3.44 2.52 -13.86
CA THR A 42 3.08 3.38 -12.73
C THR A 42 2.83 2.53 -11.48
N PRO A 43 3.63 2.69 -10.40
CA PRO A 43 3.38 1.99 -9.13
C PRO A 43 2.12 2.54 -8.44
N LEU A 44 1.41 1.66 -7.71
CA LEU A 44 0.16 2.02 -7.07
C LEU A 44 0.26 2.14 -5.55
N VAL A 45 -0.57 3.02 -5.00
CA VAL A 45 -0.73 3.24 -3.55
C VAL A 45 -2.21 3.06 -3.19
N ILE A 46 -2.48 2.43 -2.05
CA ILE A 46 -3.82 2.38 -1.46
C ILE A 46 -3.87 3.33 -0.27
N LEU A 47 -4.89 4.19 -0.23
CA LEU A 47 -5.28 4.94 0.97
C LEU A 47 -6.44 4.23 1.66
N ALA A 48 -6.36 4.03 2.98
CA ALA A 48 -7.37 3.32 3.76
C ALA A 48 -7.64 4.00 5.10
N GLY A 49 -8.80 3.69 5.68
CA GLY A 49 -9.18 4.14 7.02
C GLY A 49 -8.64 3.23 8.12
N LYS A 50 -9.42 3.08 9.19
CA LYS A 50 -9.09 2.25 10.35
C LYS A 50 -9.27 0.76 10.07
N GLU A 51 -8.52 -0.05 10.82
CA GLU A 51 -8.61 -1.51 10.85
C GLU A 51 -8.48 -2.16 9.46
N TYR A 52 -7.59 -1.61 8.63
CA TYR A 52 -7.37 -2.10 7.28
C TYR A 52 -6.92 -3.58 7.31
N GLY A 53 -7.67 -4.42 6.61
CA GLY A 53 -7.45 -5.86 6.57
C GLY A 53 -8.17 -6.67 7.64
N SER A 54 -9.10 -6.06 8.40
CA SER A 54 -9.94 -6.80 9.35
C SER A 54 -10.81 -7.86 8.67
N GLY A 55 -11.11 -8.93 9.43
CA GLY A 55 -11.88 -10.08 8.96
C GLY A 55 -11.07 -11.36 8.90
N SER A 56 -11.57 -12.36 8.18
CA SER A 56 -10.85 -13.64 8.05
C SER A 56 -9.57 -13.45 7.25
N SER A 57 -8.48 -14.04 7.74
CA SER A 57 -7.24 -14.15 6.97
C SER A 57 -7.56 -14.91 5.68
N ARG A 58 -7.33 -14.25 4.54
CA ARG A 58 -7.49 -14.84 3.20
C ARG A 58 -6.13 -14.85 2.54
N ASP A 59 -5.73 -15.99 1.99
CA ASP A 59 -4.42 -16.20 1.35
C ASP A 59 -4.09 -15.15 0.28
N TRP A 60 -5.12 -14.55 -0.32
CA TRP A 60 -5.02 -13.56 -1.38
C TRP A 60 -5.10 -12.11 -0.93
N ALA A 61 -5.31 -11.82 0.36
CA ALA A 61 -5.51 -10.45 0.84
C ALA A 61 -4.29 -9.54 0.63
N ALA A 62 -3.07 -10.08 0.65
CA ALA A 62 -1.84 -9.34 0.32
C ALA A 62 -1.33 -9.66 -1.10
N LYS A 63 -1.49 -10.91 -1.57
CA LYS A 63 -1.06 -11.32 -2.93
C LYS A 63 -1.81 -10.60 -4.04
N GLY A 64 -3.12 -10.37 -3.85
CA GLY A 64 -3.97 -9.68 -4.82
C GLY A 64 -3.48 -8.25 -5.11
N PRO A 65 -3.35 -7.38 -4.10
CA PRO A 65 -2.76 -6.04 -4.25
C PRO A 65 -1.35 -6.08 -4.85
N PHE A 66 -0.50 -7.01 -4.42
CA PHE A 66 0.87 -7.14 -4.95
C PHE A 66 0.88 -7.40 -6.46
N LEU A 67 0.06 -8.35 -6.94
CA LEU A 67 -0.06 -8.67 -8.37
C LEU A 67 -0.72 -7.55 -9.19
N GLN A 68 -1.47 -6.67 -8.53
CA GLN A 68 -2.05 -5.47 -9.14
C GLN A 68 -1.08 -4.27 -9.13
N GLY A 69 0.18 -4.45 -8.69
CA GLY A 69 1.20 -3.40 -8.74
C GLY A 69 1.22 -2.45 -7.54
N VAL A 70 0.45 -2.75 -6.48
CA VAL A 70 0.49 -1.96 -5.24
C VAL A 70 1.86 -2.10 -4.58
N LYS A 71 2.49 -0.96 -4.26
CA LYS A 71 3.78 -0.88 -3.57
C LYS A 71 3.66 -0.40 -2.14
N VAL A 72 2.69 0.49 -1.86
CA VAL A 72 2.48 1.10 -0.55
C VAL A 72 1.01 1.06 -0.19
N VAL A 73 0.70 0.82 1.08
CA VAL A 73 -0.61 1.07 1.66
C VAL A 73 -0.43 2.09 2.77
N ILE A 74 -1.19 3.18 2.74
CA ILE A 74 -1.25 4.17 3.82
C ILE A 74 -2.62 4.06 4.49
N ALA A 75 -2.65 3.74 5.79
CA ALA A 75 -3.90 3.54 6.52
C ALA A 75 -3.92 4.29 7.86
N GLU A 76 -5.09 4.52 8.45
CA GLU A 76 -5.17 5.04 9.83
C GLU A 76 -4.74 3.98 10.85
N SER A 77 -5.07 2.71 10.58
CA SER A 77 -4.58 1.56 11.35
C SER A 77 -4.71 0.26 10.56
N PHE A 78 -3.97 -0.76 10.98
CA PHE A 78 -3.98 -2.09 10.35
C PHE A 78 -4.44 -3.16 11.33
N GLU A 79 -5.11 -4.19 10.80
CA GLU A 79 -5.18 -5.48 11.50
C GLU A 79 -3.77 -6.12 11.51
N ARG A 80 -3.39 -6.70 12.65
CA ARG A 80 -2.03 -7.16 12.94
C ARG A 80 -1.53 -8.22 11.94
N ILE A 81 -2.34 -9.24 11.65
CA ILE A 81 -1.96 -10.33 10.74
C ILE A 81 -1.88 -9.82 9.30
N HIS A 82 -2.84 -8.98 8.89
CA HIS A 82 -2.86 -8.39 7.56
C HIS A 82 -1.63 -7.52 7.32
N ARG A 83 -1.22 -6.70 8.29
CA ARG A 83 0.03 -5.91 8.23
C ARG A 83 1.24 -6.79 7.91
N SER A 84 1.43 -7.88 8.66
CA SER A 84 2.54 -8.81 8.43
C SER A 84 2.46 -9.47 7.06
N ASN A 85 1.26 -9.77 6.55
CA ASN A 85 1.09 -10.34 5.21
C ASN A 85 1.48 -9.35 4.10
N LEU A 86 1.18 -8.05 4.25
CA LEU A 86 1.61 -7.01 3.30
C LEU A 86 3.14 -6.95 3.23
N VAL A 87 3.79 -6.88 4.39
CA VAL A 87 5.25 -6.89 4.52
C VAL A 87 5.85 -8.15 3.90
N GLY A 88 5.27 -9.32 4.17
CA GLY A 88 5.70 -10.59 3.58
C GLY A 88 5.64 -10.60 2.05
N MET A 89 4.68 -9.86 1.45
CA MET A 89 4.58 -9.67 0.01
C MET A 89 5.48 -8.54 -0.54
N GLY A 90 6.18 -7.81 0.33
CA GLY A 90 7.00 -6.65 -0.06
C GLY A 90 6.19 -5.37 -0.29
N ILE A 91 4.93 -5.32 0.16
CA ILE A 91 4.13 -4.09 0.19
C ILE A 91 4.46 -3.33 1.48
N VAL A 92 4.77 -2.05 1.36
CA VAL A 92 5.13 -1.20 2.50
C VAL A 92 3.86 -0.69 3.20
N PRO A 93 3.62 -1.05 4.48
CA PRO A 93 2.53 -0.46 5.25
C PRO A 93 3.00 0.83 5.94
N LEU A 94 2.37 1.94 5.60
CA LEU A 94 2.52 3.22 6.29
C LEU A 94 1.24 3.52 7.07
N GLN A 95 1.39 4.13 8.23
CA GLN A 95 0.27 4.59 9.03
C GLN A 95 0.29 6.10 9.15
N PHE A 96 -0.85 6.76 9.00
CA PHE A 96 -0.97 8.17 9.36
C PHE A 96 -0.58 8.39 10.82
N ARG A 97 -0.12 9.61 11.17
CA ARG A 97 0.12 9.93 12.58
C ARG A 97 -1.18 9.89 13.36
N GLN A 98 -1.07 9.81 14.68
CA GLN A 98 -2.23 9.81 15.54
C GLN A 98 -3.09 11.06 15.30
N GLY A 99 -4.35 10.86 14.93
CA GLY A 99 -5.30 11.93 14.63
C GLY A 99 -5.29 12.42 13.18
N GLU A 100 -4.37 11.91 12.34
CA GLU A 100 -4.34 12.19 10.91
C GLU A 100 -5.11 11.12 10.11
N SER A 101 -5.75 11.55 9.02
CA SER A 101 -6.47 10.70 8.08
C SER A 101 -6.43 11.30 6.67
N VAL A 102 -7.03 10.61 5.70
CA VAL A 102 -7.27 11.14 4.36
C VAL A 102 -8.00 12.50 4.42
N GLU A 103 -9.03 12.60 5.26
CA GLU A 103 -9.85 13.80 5.41
C GLU A 103 -9.10 14.94 6.10
N SER A 104 -8.39 14.68 7.20
CA SER A 104 -7.69 15.74 7.95
C SER A 104 -6.54 16.35 7.16
N LEU A 105 -5.92 15.56 6.28
CA LEU A 105 -4.83 15.98 5.40
C LEU A 105 -5.32 16.50 4.04
N GLY A 106 -6.64 16.49 3.81
CA GLY A 106 -7.24 16.95 2.55
C GLY A 106 -6.82 16.14 1.32
N LEU A 107 -6.49 14.85 1.51
CA LEU A 107 -6.08 13.97 0.41
C LEU A 107 -7.29 13.57 -0.44
N THR A 108 -7.16 13.73 -1.75
CA THR A 108 -8.21 13.42 -2.73
C THR A 108 -8.06 12.03 -3.35
N GLY A 109 -6.85 11.45 -3.28
CA GLY A 109 -6.46 10.23 -3.97
C GLY A 109 -6.00 10.45 -5.41
N ARG A 110 -5.97 11.70 -5.88
CA ARG A 110 -5.45 12.10 -7.20
C ARG A 110 -3.97 12.47 -7.17
N GLU A 111 -3.44 12.70 -5.98
CA GLU A 111 -2.04 13.07 -5.76
C GLU A 111 -1.11 11.95 -6.23
N ARG A 112 0.08 12.33 -6.68
CA ARG A 112 1.20 11.39 -6.82
C ARG A 112 2.08 11.50 -5.58
N PHE A 113 2.42 10.36 -5.02
CA PHE A 113 3.21 10.27 -3.80
C PHE A 113 4.64 9.84 -4.08
N ASN A 114 5.59 10.50 -3.44
CA ASN A 114 6.97 10.05 -3.30
C ASN A 114 7.28 9.82 -1.82
N PHE A 115 8.09 8.82 -1.53
CA PHE A 115 8.37 8.34 -0.18
C PHE A 115 9.87 8.43 0.09
N ASP A 116 10.26 9.18 1.11
CA ASP A 116 11.67 9.36 1.46
C ASP A 116 12.17 8.23 2.36
N PHE A 117 13.05 7.39 1.81
CA PHE A 117 13.76 6.33 2.53
C PHE A 117 15.29 6.53 2.52
N SER A 118 15.77 7.74 2.22
CA SER A 118 17.19 8.03 2.01
C SER A 118 18.08 7.79 3.23
N GLY A 119 17.53 7.87 4.44
CA GLY A 119 18.22 7.62 5.72
C GLY A 119 18.39 6.14 6.10
N GLY A 120 17.98 5.21 5.24
CA GLY A 120 17.90 3.79 5.56
C GLY A 120 16.55 3.38 6.15
N THR A 121 16.34 2.07 6.28
CA THR A 121 15.06 1.52 6.76
C THR A 121 15.21 0.89 8.13
N HIS A 122 14.42 1.33 9.11
CA HIS A 122 14.36 0.72 10.43
C HIS A 122 12.91 0.63 10.96
N PRO A 123 12.61 -0.30 11.87
CA PRO A 123 11.26 -0.51 12.39
C PRO A 123 10.66 0.74 13.03
N GLY A 124 9.39 1.01 12.75
CA GLY A 124 8.64 2.11 13.36
C GLY A 124 9.08 3.52 12.97
N GLN A 125 10.01 3.67 12.02
CA GLN A 125 10.51 4.99 11.63
C GLN A 125 9.43 5.88 11.03
N GLU A 126 9.67 7.17 11.05
CA GLU A 126 8.85 8.13 10.34
C GLU A 126 9.36 8.32 8.90
N VAL A 127 8.42 8.33 7.95
CA VAL A 127 8.67 8.48 6.51
C VAL A 127 7.98 9.76 6.06
N THR A 128 8.73 10.65 5.41
CA THR A 128 8.14 11.82 4.75
C THR A 128 7.52 11.40 3.42
N VAL A 129 6.23 11.69 3.29
CA VAL A 129 5.43 11.46 2.08
C VAL A 129 5.25 12.81 1.36
N GLN A 130 5.88 12.94 0.21
CA GLN A 130 5.83 14.14 -0.63
C GLN A 130 4.70 13.98 -1.65
N LYS A 131 3.87 15.00 -1.80
CA LYS A 131 2.86 15.10 -2.87
C LYS A 131 3.45 15.83 -4.08
N ASP A 132 2.81 15.66 -5.23
CA ASP A 132 3.21 16.34 -6.46
C ASP A 132 2.87 17.84 -6.51
N ASP A 133 2.07 18.34 -5.55
CA ASP A 133 1.87 19.76 -5.32
C ASP A 133 3.00 20.44 -4.52
N GLY A 134 4.02 19.66 -4.10
CA GLY A 134 5.18 20.13 -3.34
C GLY A 134 4.98 20.15 -1.82
N SER A 135 3.77 19.91 -1.32
CA SER A 135 3.53 19.75 0.12
C SER A 135 3.76 18.31 0.59
N SER A 136 3.93 18.12 1.89
CA SER A 136 4.29 16.82 2.47
C SER A 136 3.60 16.57 3.81
N PHE A 137 3.49 15.30 4.17
CA PHE A 137 3.09 14.86 5.51
C PHE A 137 4.00 13.72 5.97
N SER A 138 3.95 13.39 7.26
CA SER A 138 4.71 12.28 7.84
C SER A 138 3.80 11.07 8.05
N ALA A 139 4.33 9.88 7.81
CA ALA A 139 3.66 8.62 8.11
C ALA A 139 4.61 7.66 8.83
N ILE A 140 4.08 6.82 9.71
CA ILE A 140 4.85 5.84 10.48
C ILE A 140 4.99 4.56 9.65
N LEU A 141 6.21 4.11 9.44
CA LEU A 141 6.50 2.82 8.82
C LEU A 141 6.09 1.68 9.76
N ARG A 142 5.06 0.93 9.39
CA ARG A 142 4.53 -0.19 10.18
C ARG A 142 5.24 -1.51 9.87
N ILE A 143 6.56 -1.43 9.89
CA ILE A 143 7.46 -2.57 9.98
C ILE A 143 7.88 -2.69 11.44
N ASP A 144 7.67 -3.85 12.04
CA ASP A 144 7.82 -4.02 13.49
C ASP A 144 9.15 -4.69 13.87
N THR A 145 9.90 -5.27 12.90
CA THR A 145 11.17 -5.97 13.18
C THR A 145 12.21 -5.77 12.08
N GLU A 146 13.50 -5.92 12.43
CA GLU A 146 14.61 -5.90 11.46
C GLU A 146 14.51 -6.97 10.38
N MET A 147 13.90 -8.12 10.70
CA MET A 147 13.69 -9.18 9.71
C MET A 147 12.65 -8.77 8.67
N GLU A 148 11.59 -8.08 9.10
CA GLU A 148 10.59 -7.52 8.21
C GLU A 148 11.17 -6.44 7.28
N VAL A 149 12.13 -5.63 7.78
CA VAL A 149 12.90 -4.68 6.93
C VAL A 149 13.59 -5.44 5.79
N LYS A 150 14.35 -6.48 6.12
CA LYS A 150 15.05 -7.31 5.12
C LYS A 150 14.08 -7.91 4.10
N TYR A 151 12.90 -8.36 4.53
CA TYR A 151 11.89 -8.87 3.59
C TYR A 151 11.47 -7.80 2.58
N VAL A 152 11.15 -6.59 3.03
CA VAL A 152 10.73 -5.50 2.14
C VAL A 152 11.85 -5.09 1.19
N GLU A 153 13.08 -4.95 1.66
CA GLU A 153 14.25 -4.62 0.83
C GLU A 153 14.52 -5.68 -0.25
N HIS A 154 14.15 -6.94 0.01
CA HIS A 154 14.27 -8.03 -0.95
C HIS A 154 13.04 -8.18 -1.86
N GLY A 155 12.00 -7.37 -1.67
CA GLY A 155 10.75 -7.46 -2.42
C GLY A 155 9.80 -8.57 -1.94
N GLY A 156 9.94 -9.00 -0.68
CA GLY A 156 9.10 -9.97 0.00
C GLY A 156 9.87 -11.18 0.56
N ILE A 157 9.22 -11.93 1.45
CA ILE A 157 9.81 -13.09 2.15
C ILE A 157 10.26 -14.19 1.18
N LEU A 158 9.49 -14.47 0.13
CA LEU A 158 9.85 -15.50 -0.85
C LEU A 158 11.11 -15.12 -1.62
N GLN A 159 11.24 -13.85 -1.98
CA GLN A 159 12.42 -13.34 -2.68
C GLN A 159 13.65 -13.34 -1.77
N TYR A 160 13.47 -12.97 -0.50
CA TYR A 160 14.52 -13.08 0.52
C TYR A 160 15.02 -14.52 0.66
N VAL A 161 14.11 -15.47 0.92
CA VAL A 161 14.47 -16.89 1.12
C VAL A 161 15.16 -17.47 -0.11
N LEU A 162 14.67 -17.16 -1.31
CA LEU A 162 15.27 -17.62 -2.55
C LEU A 162 16.71 -17.11 -2.72
N ARG A 163 16.93 -15.80 -2.50
CA ARG A 163 18.25 -15.17 -2.61
C ARG A 163 19.23 -15.71 -1.57
N GLU A 164 18.79 -15.92 -0.33
CA GLU A 164 19.64 -16.49 0.72
C GLU A 164 20.00 -17.95 0.46
N LYS A 165 19.06 -18.75 -0.07
CA LYS A 165 19.36 -20.13 -0.53
C LYS A 165 20.39 -20.16 -1.65
N ILE A 166 20.29 -19.26 -2.64
CA ILE A 166 21.26 -19.17 -3.74
C ILE A 166 22.66 -18.78 -3.22
N LYS A 167 22.73 -17.95 -2.18
CA LYS A 167 24.00 -17.56 -1.53
C LYS A 167 24.59 -18.63 -0.59
N GLY A 168 23.82 -19.66 -0.23
CA GLY A 168 24.24 -20.69 0.74
C GLY A 168 24.14 -20.23 2.21
N ASN A 169 23.34 -19.20 2.49
CA ASN A 169 23.15 -18.66 3.85
C ASN A 169 22.02 -19.36 4.64
N LEU A 170 21.31 -20.30 4.00
CA LEU A 170 20.19 -21.09 4.54
C LEU A 170 20.31 -22.56 4.17
#